data_AF-A0A538R361-F1
#
_entry.id   AF-A0A538R361-F1
#
_cell.length_a   1.000
_cell.length_b   1.000
_cell.length_c   1.000
_cell.angle_alpha   90.00
_cell.angle_beta   90.00
_cell.angle_gamma   90.00
#
_symmetry.space_group_name_H-M   'P 1'
#
loop_
_entity.id
_entity.type
_entity.pdbx_description
1 polymer ?
#
loop_
_entity_poly.entity_id
_entity_poly.type
_entity_poly.pdbx_seq_one_letter_code
_entity_poly.pdbx_strand_id
1 'polypeptide(L)'
;MAPIIGGLLAVALAAIVLARRPRGRASRAFVAFAAAFALWNFGVYQFRAAPDADLAQRWEVAVYIALFAAPALYYHLVHAVAGVPEGRASIVVYAGSIAAALAAAMRFDLFVSEVRRAPEGWVPLGGPLAIVWFVFTLGVTVATFRPLVLARRRRPPERASRPITLLLLATAIRLASPLVSFAGVLLVRSGVLDAALPPIVVGATLVVVCLAGVATLDTES
;
A
#
# COMPACT_ATOMS: atom_id res chain seq x y z
N MET A 1 -6.56 -17.72 -0.25
CA MET A 1 -7.38 -17.29 -1.40
C MET A 1 -7.54 -15.78 -1.51
N ALA A 2 -7.82 -15.05 -0.42
CA ALA A 2 -8.00 -13.58 -0.46
C ALA A 2 -6.91 -12.78 -1.20
N PRO A 3 -5.60 -13.07 -1.06
CA PRO A 3 -4.57 -12.31 -1.77
C PRO A 3 -4.64 -12.48 -3.30
N ILE A 4 -4.91 -13.67 -3.83
CA ILE A 4 -5.07 -13.86 -5.29
C ILE A 4 -6.19 -12.99 -5.84
N ILE A 5 -7.35 -13.02 -5.19
CA ILE A 5 -8.50 -12.21 -5.59
C ILE A 5 -8.10 -10.73 -5.63
N GLY A 6 -7.32 -10.29 -4.63
CA GLY A 6 -6.84 -8.91 -4.62
C GLY A 6 -5.81 -8.58 -5.69
N GLY A 7 -4.91 -9.49 -6.01
CA GLY A 7 -3.97 -9.33 -7.12
C GLY A 7 -4.68 -9.24 -8.48
N LEU A 8 -5.62 -10.16 -8.74
CA LEU A 8 -6.40 -10.18 -9.97
C LEU A 8 -7.26 -8.92 -10.12
N LEU A 9 -7.91 -8.48 -9.04
CA LEU A 9 -8.71 -7.24 -9.06
C LEU A 9 -7.86 -6.01 -9.35
N ALA A 10 -6.67 -5.92 -8.76
CA ALA A 10 -5.74 -4.83 -9.01
C ALA A 10 -5.29 -4.79 -10.47
N VAL A 11 -4.97 -5.94 -11.05
CA VAL A 11 -4.62 -6.06 -12.48
C VAL A 11 -5.81 -5.68 -13.37
N ALA A 12 -7.01 -6.16 -13.06
CA ALA A 12 -8.21 -5.84 -13.82
C ALA A 12 -8.51 -4.33 -13.79
N LEU A 13 -8.45 -3.70 -12.61
CA LEU A 13 -8.64 -2.26 -12.47
C LEU A 13 -7.55 -1.46 -13.21
N ALA A 14 -6.29 -1.88 -13.13
CA ALA A 14 -5.20 -1.25 -13.87
C ALA A 14 -5.46 -1.30 -15.39
N ALA A 15 -5.88 -2.45 -15.90
CA ALA A 15 -6.24 -2.63 -17.31
C ALA A 15 -7.43 -1.74 -17.71
N ILE A 16 -8.50 -1.70 -16.90
CA ILE A 16 -9.67 -0.84 -17.14
C ILE A 16 -9.28 0.64 -17.18
N VAL A 17 -8.49 1.10 -16.21
CA VAL A 17 -8.04 2.50 -16.14
C VAL A 17 -7.15 2.85 -17.32
N LEU A 18 -6.20 1.96 -17.67
CA LEU A 18 -5.31 2.17 -18.81
C LEU A 18 -6.07 2.18 -20.14
N ALA A 19 -7.03 1.28 -20.34
CA ALA A 19 -7.85 1.21 -21.55
C ALA A 19 -8.75 2.45 -21.72
N ARG A 20 -9.36 2.94 -20.63
CA ARG A 20 -10.25 4.11 -20.68
C ARG A 20 -9.49 5.44 -20.74
N ARG A 21 -8.30 5.53 -20.14
CA ARG A 21 -7.54 6.79 -19.97
C ARG A 21 -6.02 6.59 -20.14
N PRO A 22 -5.52 6.15 -21.31
CA PRO A 22 -4.13 5.71 -21.46
C PRO A 22 -3.07 6.80 -21.25
N ARG A 23 -3.42 8.07 -21.49
CA ARG A 23 -2.48 9.21 -21.44
C ARG A 23 -2.56 10.04 -20.15
N GLY A 24 -3.53 9.76 -19.26
CA GLY A 24 -3.74 10.53 -18.04
C GLY A 24 -2.58 10.40 -17.05
N ARG A 25 -2.16 11.51 -16.42
CA ARG A 25 -1.16 11.47 -15.33
C ARG A 25 -1.66 10.61 -14.16
N ALA A 26 -2.91 10.82 -13.74
CA ALA A 26 -3.55 10.03 -12.69
C ALA A 26 -3.67 8.54 -13.07
N SER A 27 -3.98 8.24 -14.34
CA SER A 27 -4.09 6.86 -14.84
C SER A 27 -2.77 6.12 -14.78
N ARG A 28 -1.66 6.74 -15.23
CA ARG A 28 -0.32 6.14 -15.11
C ARG A 28 0.10 5.94 -13.66
N ALA A 29 -0.17 6.92 -12.80
CA ALA A 29 0.12 6.82 -11.37
C ALA A 29 -0.68 5.68 -10.72
N PHE A 30 -1.96 5.55 -11.06
CA PHE A 30 -2.82 4.48 -10.56
C PHE A 30 -2.36 3.11 -11.05
N VAL A 31 -2.03 2.96 -12.33
CA VAL A 31 -1.53 1.71 -12.89
C VAL A 31 -0.26 1.26 -12.18
N ALA A 32 0.68 2.17 -11.93
CA ALA A 32 1.89 1.84 -11.17
C ALA A 32 1.57 1.42 -9.73
N PHE A 33 0.69 2.15 -9.04
CA PHE A 33 0.22 1.81 -7.70
C PHE A 33 -0.49 0.44 -7.64
N ALA A 34 -1.39 0.17 -8.60
CA ALA A 34 -2.12 -1.08 -8.70
C ALA A 34 -1.20 -2.26 -9.07
N ALA A 35 -0.17 -2.04 -9.90
CA ALA A 35 0.83 -3.06 -10.20
C ALA A 35 1.67 -3.43 -8.97
N ALA A 36 2.11 -2.44 -8.18
CA ALA A 36 2.77 -2.70 -6.90
C ALA A 36 1.84 -3.46 -5.95
N PHE A 37 0.56 -3.11 -5.89
CA PHE A 37 -0.40 -3.84 -5.08
C PHE A 37 -0.66 -5.28 -5.57
N ALA A 38 -0.69 -5.50 -6.88
CA ALA A 38 -0.80 -6.84 -7.45
C ALA A 38 0.43 -7.68 -7.09
N LEU A 39 1.63 -7.12 -7.25
CA LEU A 39 2.89 -7.76 -6.87
C LEU A 39 2.90 -8.13 -5.38
N TRP A 40 2.47 -7.22 -4.51
CA TRP A 40 2.34 -7.49 -3.08
C TRP A 40 1.39 -8.67 -2.80
N ASN A 41 0.20 -8.68 -3.41
CA ASN A 41 -0.79 -9.72 -3.20
C ASN A 41 -0.33 -11.10 -3.71
N PHE A 42 0.24 -11.16 -4.90
CA PHE A 42 0.79 -12.40 -5.44
C PHE A 42 2.00 -12.86 -4.63
N GLY A 43 2.86 -11.93 -4.21
CA GLY A 43 3.96 -12.21 -3.30
C GLY A 43 3.48 -12.82 -1.98
N VAL A 44 2.48 -12.22 -1.33
CA VAL A 44 1.90 -12.75 -0.07
C VAL A 44 1.27 -14.12 -0.28
N TYR A 45 0.57 -14.35 -1.40
CA TYR A 45 0.02 -15.66 -1.70
C TYR A 45 1.11 -16.72 -1.82
N GLN A 46 2.12 -16.46 -2.67
CA GLN A 46 3.21 -17.39 -2.94
C GLN A 46 4.07 -17.62 -1.69
N PHE A 47 4.32 -16.56 -0.92
CA PHE A 47 4.97 -16.62 0.38
C PHE A 47 4.26 -17.59 1.33
N ARG A 48 2.95 -17.43 1.52
CA ARG A 48 2.17 -18.30 2.41
C ARG A 48 2.10 -19.74 1.92
N ALA A 49 2.04 -19.94 0.61
CA ALA A 49 1.95 -21.24 -0.04
C ALA A 49 3.31 -21.93 -0.26
N ALA A 50 4.43 -21.29 0.07
CA ALA A 50 5.76 -21.85 -0.18
C ALA A 50 5.95 -23.20 0.54
N PRO A 51 6.60 -24.18 -0.12
CA PRO A 51 6.80 -25.52 0.43
C PRO A 51 7.88 -25.54 1.54
N ASP A 52 8.82 -24.61 1.50
CA ASP A 52 9.95 -24.50 2.43
C ASP A 52 10.25 -23.03 2.79
N ALA A 53 11.10 -22.84 3.80
CA ALA A 53 11.45 -21.54 4.33
C ALA A 53 12.27 -20.70 3.32
N ASP A 54 13.15 -21.34 2.54
CA ASP A 54 14.02 -20.66 1.58
C ASP A 54 13.22 -20.04 0.44
N LEU A 55 12.21 -20.74 -0.08
CA LEU A 55 11.30 -20.20 -1.08
C LEU A 55 10.39 -19.14 -0.47
N ALA A 56 9.94 -19.31 0.77
CA ALA A 56 9.17 -18.30 1.48
C ALA A 56 9.98 -16.99 1.59
N GLN A 57 11.23 -17.05 2.04
CA GLN A 57 12.08 -15.88 2.17
C GLN A 57 12.29 -15.16 0.83
N ARG A 58 12.44 -15.90 -0.28
CA ARG A 58 12.53 -15.30 -1.63
C ARG A 58 11.25 -14.57 -2.05
N TRP A 59 10.08 -15.12 -1.75
CA TRP A 59 8.81 -14.42 -2.00
C TRP A 59 8.63 -13.21 -1.09
N GLU A 60 9.15 -13.26 0.14
CA GLU A 60 9.11 -12.13 1.06
C GLU A 60 9.91 -10.93 0.54
N VAL A 61 11.05 -11.17 -0.13
CA VAL A 61 11.78 -10.11 -0.83
C VAL A 61 10.89 -9.42 -1.88
N ALA A 62 10.14 -10.20 -2.68
CA ALA A 62 9.22 -9.65 -3.67
C ALA A 62 8.07 -8.84 -3.02
N VAL A 63 7.55 -9.30 -1.88
CA VAL A 63 6.55 -8.57 -1.08
C VAL A 63 7.11 -7.22 -0.64
N TYR A 64 8.35 -7.19 -0.16
CA TYR A 64 9.00 -5.95 0.31
C TYR A 64 9.33 -4.98 -0.81
N ILE A 65 9.69 -5.44 -2.02
CA ILE A 65 9.86 -4.55 -3.19
C ILE A 65 8.57 -3.75 -3.43
N ALA A 66 7.42 -4.43 -3.45
CA ALA A 66 6.13 -3.77 -3.59
C ALA A 66 5.83 -2.85 -2.39
N LEU A 67 6.15 -3.30 -1.19
CA LEU A 67 5.95 -2.54 0.05
C LEU A 67 6.74 -1.23 0.03
N PHE A 68 7.99 -1.24 -0.42
CA PHE A 68 8.86 -0.06 -0.51
C PHE A 68 8.39 0.96 -1.54
N ALA A 69 7.86 0.49 -2.68
CA ALA A 69 7.34 1.36 -3.72
C ALA A 69 5.98 1.98 -3.33
N ALA A 70 5.16 1.26 -2.56
CA ALA A 70 3.76 1.63 -2.34
C ALA A 70 3.51 3.04 -1.76
N PRO A 71 4.26 3.54 -0.75
CA PRO A 71 4.05 4.89 -0.21
C PRO A 71 4.29 5.97 -1.26
N ALA A 72 5.38 5.86 -2.03
CA ALA A 72 5.72 6.81 -3.08
C ALA A 72 4.72 6.79 -4.23
N LEU A 73 4.30 5.61 -4.67
CA LEU A 73 3.29 5.47 -5.72
C LEU A 73 1.93 6.01 -5.30
N TYR A 74 1.52 5.75 -4.06
CA TYR A 74 0.26 6.28 -3.51
C TYR A 74 0.30 7.80 -3.35
N TYR A 75 1.41 8.34 -2.84
CA TYR A 75 1.63 9.78 -2.73
C TYR A 75 1.54 10.47 -4.10
N HIS A 76 2.21 9.91 -5.11
CA HIS A 76 2.17 10.42 -6.48
C HIS A 76 0.76 10.37 -7.07
N LEU A 77 0.03 9.27 -6.86
CA LEU A 77 -1.36 9.11 -7.29
C LEU A 77 -2.26 10.18 -6.69
N VAL A 78 -2.17 10.41 -5.37
CA VAL A 78 -2.96 11.44 -4.69
C VAL A 78 -2.71 12.82 -5.29
N HIS A 79 -1.45 13.19 -5.52
CA HIS A 79 -1.11 14.47 -6.13
C HIS A 79 -1.63 14.59 -7.57
N ALA A 80 -1.53 13.51 -8.36
CA ALA A 80 -2.02 13.47 -9.72
C ALA A 80 -3.56 13.64 -9.81
N VAL A 81 -4.32 12.99 -8.92
CA VAL A 81 -5.79 13.13 -8.87
C VAL A 81 -6.23 14.48 -8.27
N ALA A 82 -5.51 14.95 -7.25
CA ALA A 82 -5.77 16.24 -6.62
C ALA A 82 -5.49 17.42 -7.55
N GLY A 83 -4.65 17.23 -8.59
CA GLY A 83 -4.19 18.32 -9.46
C GLY A 83 -3.33 19.34 -8.71
N VAL A 84 -2.68 18.91 -7.61
CA VAL A 84 -1.83 19.76 -6.77
C VAL A 84 -0.38 19.39 -7.05
N PRO A 85 0.49 20.35 -7.42
CA PRO A 85 1.91 20.08 -7.62
C PRO A 85 2.56 19.42 -6.41
N GLU A 86 3.47 18.50 -6.68
CA GLU A 86 4.31 17.89 -5.65
C GLU A 86 5.32 18.93 -5.14
N GLY A 87 5.29 19.20 -3.83
CA GLY A 87 6.28 20.07 -3.19
C GLY A 87 7.54 19.31 -2.80
N ARG A 88 8.46 19.96 -2.08
CA ARG A 88 9.74 19.37 -1.60
C ARG A 88 9.58 18.06 -0.81
N ALA A 89 8.42 17.82 -0.21
CA ALA A 89 8.12 16.57 0.50
C ALA A 89 8.20 15.34 -0.42
N SER A 90 7.95 15.47 -1.73
CA SER A 90 8.07 14.34 -2.67
C SER A 90 9.49 13.79 -2.71
N ILE A 91 10.51 14.65 -2.61
CA ILE A 91 11.93 14.24 -2.57
C ILE A 91 12.17 13.30 -1.39
N VAL A 92 11.66 13.65 -0.20
CA VAL A 92 11.79 12.81 1.00
C VAL A 92 11.05 11.48 0.83
N VAL A 93 9.85 11.51 0.25
CA VAL A 93 9.06 10.29 0.00
C VAL A 93 9.80 9.34 -0.96
N TYR A 94 10.26 9.85 -2.10
CA TYR A 94 10.97 9.04 -3.09
C TYR A 94 12.33 8.57 -2.58
N ALA A 95 13.12 9.47 -1.97
CA ALA A 95 14.41 9.12 -1.41
C ALA A 95 14.28 8.10 -0.28
N GLY A 96 13.26 8.23 0.57
CA GLY A 96 12.97 7.24 1.63
C GLY A 96 12.62 5.87 1.08
N SER A 97 11.76 5.79 0.05
CA SER A 97 11.44 4.54 -0.64
C SER A 97 12.66 3.90 -1.31
N ILE A 98 13.50 4.70 -1.98
CA ILE A 98 14.73 4.22 -2.62
C ILE A 98 15.74 3.76 -1.58
N ALA A 99 15.96 4.55 -0.52
CA ALA A 99 16.88 4.22 0.55
C ALA A 99 16.47 2.92 1.27
N ALA A 100 15.18 2.71 1.51
CA ALA A 100 14.68 1.47 2.07
C ALA A 100 14.94 0.27 1.14
N ALA A 101 14.68 0.41 -0.16
CA ALA A 101 14.97 -0.64 -1.13
C ALA A 101 16.48 -0.96 -1.22
N LEU A 102 17.34 0.06 -1.22
CA LEU A 102 18.80 -0.13 -1.20
C LEU A 102 19.28 -0.77 0.09
N ALA A 103 18.77 -0.33 1.24
CA ALA A 103 19.08 -0.93 2.54
C ALA A 103 18.68 -2.40 2.58
N ALA A 104 17.50 -2.74 2.05
CA ALA A 104 17.03 -4.11 1.95
C ALA A 104 17.87 -4.96 0.98
N ALA A 105 18.34 -4.38 -0.12
CA ALA A 105 19.25 -5.07 -1.05
C ALA A 105 20.60 -5.41 -0.41
N MET A 106 21.08 -4.59 0.54
CA MET A 106 22.32 -4.85 1.27
C MET A 106 22.12 -5.77 2.48
N ARG A 107 21.05 -5.57 3.24
CA ARG A 107 20.79 -6.18 4.55
C ARG A 107 19.30 -6.43 4.75
N PHE A 108 18.75 -7.39 4.01
CA PHE A 108 17.33 -7.75 4.09
C PHE A 108 16.92 -8.21 5.50
N ASP A 109 17.86 -8.81 6.23
CA ASP A 109 17.69 -9.25 7.62
C ASP A 109 17.28 -8.13 8.60
N LEU A 110 17.62 -6.88 8.28
CA LEU A 110 17.19 -5.71 9.07
C LEU A 110 15.69 -5.43 8.93
N PHE A 111 15.07 -5.85 7.83
CA PHE A 111 13.63 -5.73 7.60
C PHE A 111 12.89 -7.01 7.98
N VAL A 112 13.46 -8.18 7.69
CA VAL A 112 12.90 -9.49 8.04
C VAL A 112 13.99 -10.33 8.67
N SER A 113 13.94 -10.53 9.98
CA SER A 113 14.96 -11.31 10.69
C SER A 113 14.87 -12.80 10.40
N GLU A 114 13.65 -13.33 10.28
CA GLU A 114 13.39 -14.73 9.98
C GLU A 114 11.95 -14.92 9.44
N VAL A 115 11.68 -16.09 8.87
CA VAL A 115 10.33 -16.53 8.48
C VAL A 115 9.92 -17.73 9.33
N ARG A 116 8.70 -17.73 9.84
CA ARG A 116 8.18 -18.82 10.70
C ARG A 116 6.93 -19.43 10.11
N ARG A 117 6.72 -20.71 10.41
CA ARG A 117 5.48 -21.40 10.05
C ARG A 117 4.39 -21.09 11.06
N ALA A 118 3.22 -20.68 10.56
CA ALA A 118 1.99 -20.46 11.31
C ALA A 118 0.83 -21.27 10.67
N PRO A 119 -0.32 -21.41 11.33
CA PRO A 119 -1.47 -22.13 10.77
C PRO A 119 -1.94 -21.59 9.41
N GLU A 120 -1.75 -20.29 9.17
CA GLU A 120 -2.14 -19.60 7.93
C GLU A 120 -1.08 -19.67 6.81
N GLY A 121 0.04 -20.35 7.04
CA GLY A 121 1.20 -20.42 6.15
C GLY A 121 2.45 -19.79 6.77
N TRP A 122 3.40 -19.39 5.94
CA TRP A 122 4.58 -18.64 6.41
C TRP A 122 4.19 -17.23 6.89
N VAL A 123 4.90 -16.74 7.90
CA VAL A 123 4.79 -15.37 8.44
C VAL A 123 6.20 -14.77 8.64
N PRO A 124 6.43 -13.52 8.25
CA PRO A 124 7.72 -12.87 8.44
C PRO A 124 7.82 -12.33 9.87
N LEU A 125 9.00 -12.42 10.45
CA LEU A 125 9.33 -11.69 11.67
C LEU A 125 10.08 -10.42 11.30
N GLY A 126 9.49 -9.28 11.66
CA GLY A 126 10.04 -7.97 11.37
C GLY A 126 11.34 -7.73 12.13
N GLY A 127 12.37 -7.32 11.40
CA GLY A 127 13.62 -6.81 11.96
C GLY A 127 13.50 -5.36 12.46
N PRO A 128 14.58 -4.76 12.98
CA PRO A 128 14.56 -3.43 13.56
C PRO A 128 14.13 -2.33 12.56
N LEU A 129 14.50 -2.44 11.28
CA LEU A 129 14.10 -1.46 10.25
C LEU A 129 12.64 -1.61 9.81
N ALA A 130 11.96 -2.72 10.13
CA ALA A 130 10.53 -2.86 9.82
C ALA A 130 9.68 -1.80 10.55
N ILE A 131 10.03 -1.47 11.80
CA ILE A 131 9.33 -0.44 12.59
C ILE A 131 9.59 0.94 12.00
N VAL A 132 10.84 1.24 11.64
CA VAL A 132 11.22 2.52 11.01
C VAL A 132 10.46 2.70 9.69
N TRP A 133 10.42 1.65 8.87
CA TRP A 133 9.67 1.64 7.61
C TRP A 133 8.16 1.80 7.81
N PHE A 134 7.61 1.16 8.84
CA PHE A 134 6.21 1.28 9.21
C PHE A 134 5.85 2.73 9.57
N VAL A 135 6.63 3.36 10.45
CA VAL A 135 6.44 4.76 10.85
C VAL A 135 6.57 5.70 9.64
N PHE A 136 7.57 5.47 8.79
CA PHE A 136 7.74 6.21 7.54
C PHE A 136 6.49 6.11 6.66
N THR A 137 5.97 4.90 6.44
CA THR A 137 4.77 4.67 5.62
C THR A 137 3.53 5.37 6.18
N LEU A 138 3.36 5.39 7.51
CA LEU A 138 2.29 6.14 8.15
C LEU A 138 2.47 7.66 7.93
N GLY A 139 3.69 8.17 8.11
CA GLY A 139 4.01 9.59 7.88
C GLY A 139 3.70 10.03 6.45
N VAL A 140 4.08 9.23 5.44
CA VAL A 140 3.74 9.49 4.04
C VAL A 140 2.23 9.48 3.82
N THR A 141 1.51 8.52 4.43
CA THR A 141 0.05 8.44 4.34
C THR A 141 -0.64 9.63 5.01
N VAL A 142 -0.09 10.16 6.11
CA VAL A 142 -0.59 11.40 6.73
C VAL A 142 -0.35 12.61 5.81
N ALA A 143 0.81 12.67 5.14
CA ALA A 143 1.13 13.77 4.24
C ALA A 143 0.18 13.88 3.04
N THR A 144 -0.48 12.80 2.62
CA THR A 144 -1.43 12.82 1.50
C THR A 144 -2.77 13.50 1.83
N PHE A 145 -3.10 13.73 3.11
CA PHE A 145 -4.32 14.46 3.47
C PHE A 145 -4.29 15.92 3.01
N ARG A 146 -3.13 16.59 3.11
CA ARG A 146 -2.98 18.01 2.77
C ARG A 146 -3.41 18.31 1.32
N PRO A 147 -2.85 17.67 0.27
CA PRO A 147 -3.26 17.94 -1.11
C PRO A 147 -4.74 17.60 -1.35
N LEU A 148 -5.29 16.56 -0.71
CA LEU A 148 -6.71 16.20 -0.83
C LEU A 148 -7.63 17.26 -0.22
N VAL A 149 -7.33 17.74 0.98
CA VAL A 149 -8.11 18.80 1.64
C VAL A 149 -8.04 20.11 0.85
N LEU A 150 -6.85 20.46 0.34
CA LEU A 150 -6.67 21.65 -0.51
C LEU A 150 -7.48 21.54 -1.81
N ALA A 151 -7.44 20.39 -2.48
CA ALA A 151 -8.23 20.15 -3.69
C ALA A 151 -9.74 20.21 -3.42
N ARG A 152 -10.21 19.64 -2.30
CA ARG A 152 -11.62 19.69 -1.89
C ARG A 152 -12.11 21.11 -1.64
N ARG A 153 -11.29 21.97 -1.02
CA ARG A 153 -11.65 23.38 -0.76
C ARG A 153 -11.72 24.24 -2.02
N ARG A 154 -11.00 23.87 -3.08
CA ARG A 154 -10.89 24.65 -4.32
C ARG A 154 -11.91 24.26 -5.39
N ARG A 155 -12.61 23.14 -5.23
CA ARG A 155 -13.54 22.61 -6.24
C ARG A 155 -15.00 22.86 -5.83
N PRO A 156 -15.89 23.23 -6.78
CA PRO A 156 -17.31 23.40 -6.49
C PRO A 156 -17.97 22.06 -6.06
N PRO A 157 -19.08 22.11 -5.28
CA PRO A 157 -19.56 20.95 -4.52
C PRO A 157 -20.04 19.73 -5.33
N GLU A 158 -20.51 19.91 -6.57
CA GLU A 158 -21.45 18.95 -7.17
C GLU A 158 -20.84 17.81 -8.01
N ARG A 159 -19.63 17.95 -8.59
CA ARG A 159 -19.05 16.87 -9.44
C ARG A 159 -17.56 16.62 -9.24
N ALA A 160 -16.75 17.66 -9.10
CA ALA A 160 -15.29 17.54 -8.98
C ALA A 160 -14.81 17.06 -7.57
N SER A 161 -15.73 16.93 -6.61
CA SER A 161 -15.47 16.54 -5.21
C SER A 161 -15.49 15.02 -4.95
N ARG A 162 -16.07 14.22 -5.86
CA ARG A 162 -16.21 12.77 -5.65
C ARG A 162 -14.85 12.03 -5.68
N PRO A 163 -13.96 12.21 -6.68
CA PRO A 163 -12.64 11.59 -6.67
C PRO A 163 -11.83 11.89 -5.41
N ILE A 164 -11.90 13.14 -4.94
CA ILE A 164 -11.19 13.59 -3.75
C ILE A 164 -11.76 12.95 -2.48
N THR A 165 -13.09 12.86 -2.37
CA THR A 165 -13.75 12.18 -1.25
C THR A 165 -13.39 10.69 -1.19
N LEU A 166 -13.37 10.01 -2.35
CA LEU A 166 -12.97 8.61 -2.44
C LEU A 166 -11.51 8.41 -2.00
N LEU A 167 -10.60 9.29 -2.42
CA LEU A 167 -9.21 9.22 -1.98
C LEU A 167 -9.00 9.60 -0.51
N LEU A 168 -9.81 10.50 0.06
CA LEU A 168 -9.79 10.77 1.49
C LEU A 168 -10.20 9.53 2.29
N LEU A 169 -11.26 8.84 1.86
CA LEU A 169 -11.69 7.59 2.47
C LEU A 169 -10.61 6.50 2.32
N ALA A 170 -10.04 6.35 1.12
CA ALA A 170 -8.94 5.43 0.86
C ALA A 170 -7.71 5.74 1.75
N THR A 171 -7.37 7.01 1.93
CA THR A 171 -6.26 7.43 2.80
C THR A 171 -6.54 7.08 4.26
N ALA A 172 -7.77 7.32 4.74
CA ALA A 172 -8.18 6.99 6.09
C ALA A 172 -8.10 5.47 6.35
N ILE A 173 -8.61 4.65 5.42
CA ILE A 173 -8.54 3.18 5.51
C ILE A 173 -7.08 2.70 5.49
N ARG A 174 -6.26 3.28 4.60
CA ARG A 174 -4.83 2.95 4.47
C ARG A 174 -4.04 3.33 5.73
N LEU A 175 -4.46 4.36 6.46
CA LEU A 175 -3.87 4.75 7.74
C LEU A 175 -4.33 3.84 8.89
N ALA A 176 -5.63 3.56 8.99
CA ALA A 176 -6.21 2.83 10.10
C ALA A 176 -5.90 1.33 10.08
N SER A 177 -5.99 0.68 8.91
CA SER A 177 -5.82 -0.78 8.81
C SER A 177 -4.48 -1.32 9.31
N PRO A 178 -3.30 -0.74 8.99
CA PRO A 178 -2.03 -1.20 9.55
C PRO A 178 -1.93 -0.98 11.06
N LEU A 179 -2.50 0.10 11.59
CA LEU A 179 -2.52 0.37 13.03
C LEU A 179 -3.33 -0.69 13.79
N VAL A 180 -4.50 -1.06 13.26
CA VAL A 180 -5.35 -2.11 13.85
C VAL A 180 -4.65 -3.47 13.81
N SER A 181 -4.02 -3.82 12.69
CA SER A 181 -3.25 -5.07 12.61
C SER A 181 -2.04 -5.08 13.54
N PHE A 182 -1.34 -3.95 13.67
CA PHE A 182 -0.20 -3.84 14.59
C PHE A 182 -0.64 -3.90 16.07
N ALA A 183 -1.72 -3.20 16.43
CA ALA A 183 -2.29 -3.25 17.77
C ALA A 183 -2.74 -4.68 18.14
N GLY A 184 -3.36 -5.41 17.20
CA GLY A 184 -3.72 -6.81 17.41
C GLY A 184 -2.52 -7.69 17.75
N VAL A 185 -1.38 -7.50 17.05
CA VAL A 185 -0.13 -8.22 17.35
C VAL A 185 0.41 -7.87 18.74
N LEU A 186 0.38 -6.58 19.12
CA LEU A 186 0.83 -6.16 20.44
C LEU A 186 -0.03 -6.74 21.57
N LEU A 187 -1.35 -6.77 21.40
CA LEU A 187 -2.29 -7.30 22.39
C LEU A 187 -2.13 -8.81 22.61
N VAL A 188 -1.82 -9.57 21.55
CA VAL A 188 -1.45 -10.98 21.67
C VAL A 188 -0.13 -11.13 22.41
N ARG A 189 0.89 -10.33 22.07
CA ARG A 189 2.18 -10.36 22.75
C ARG A 189 2.10 -10.01 24.24
N SER A 190 1.17 -9.13 24.62
CA SER A 190 0.92 -8.78 26.03
C SER A 190 0.02 -9.76 26.77
N GLY A 191 -0.45 -10.84 26.12
CA GLY A 191 -1.35 -11.83 26.73
C GLY A 191 -2.77 -11.33 26.97
N VAL A 192 -3.18 -10.23 26.32
CA VAL A 192 -4.54 -9.67 26.43
C VAL A 192 -5.51 -10.38 25.48
N LEU A 193 -5.00 -10.85 24.34
CA LEU A 193 -5.75 -11.67 23.38
C LEU A 193 -5.10 -13.05 23.26
N ASP A 194 -5.93 -14.09 23.26
CA ASP A 194 -5.49 -15.48 23.04
C ASP A 194 -5.15 -15.78 21.58
N ALA A 195 -5.65 -14.94 20.65
CA ALA A 195 -5.44 -15.10 19.21
C ALA A 195 -5.27 -13.75 18.51
N ALA A 196 -4.46 -13.75 17.45
CA ALA A 196 -4.31 -12.56 16.60
C ALA A 196 -5.62 -12.25 15.89
N LEU A 197 -5.98 -10.96 15.88
CA LEU A 197 -7.05 -10.49 15.00
C LEU A 197 -6.69 -10.84 13.55
N PRO A 198 -7.66 -11.31 12.73
CA PRO A 198 -7.41 -11.58 11.32
C PRO A 198 -6.73 -10.37 10.67
N PRO A 199 -5.76 -10.55 9.75
CA PRO A 199 -5.05 -9.43 9.14
C PRO A 199 -5.98 -8.60 8.24
N ILE A 200 -6.68 -7.63 8.85
CA ILE A 200 -7.61 -6.70 8.19
C ILE A 200 -6.93 -5.94 7.06
N VAL A 201 -5.61 -5.74 7.15
CA VAL A 201 -4.79 -5.08 6.12
C VAL A 201 -5.02 -5.63 4.71
N VAL A 202 -5.16 -6.95 4.53
CA VAL A 202 -5.37 -7.51 3.18
C VAL A 202 -6.70 -7.02 2.58
N GLY A 203 -7.80 -7.13 3.34
CA GLY A 203 -9.13 -6.68 2.92
C GLY A 203 -9.23 -5.16 2.81
N ALA A 204 -8.60 -4.43 3.72
CA ALA A 204 -8.59 -2.97 3.70
C ALA A 204 -7.84 -2.44 2.45
N THR A 205 -6.72 -3.06 2.09
CA THR A 205 -5.95 -2.59 0.92
C THR A 205 -6.69 -2.87 -0.39
N LEU A 206 -7.50 -3.93 -0.45
CA LEU A 206 -8.45 -4.16 -1.55
C LEU A 206 -9.41 -2.98 -1.73
N VAL A 207 -10.05 -2.56 -0.64
CA VAL A 207 -10.96 -1.40 -0.66
C VAL A 207 -10.23 -0.13 -1.10
N VAL A 208 -9.01 0.09 -0.60
CA VAL A 208 -8.17 1.24 -0.99
C VAL A 208 -7.92 1.27 -2.50
N VAL A 209 -7.57 0.13 -3.10
CA VAL A 209 -7.31 0.05 -4.56
C VAL A 209 -8.59 0.27 -5.36
N CYS A 210 -9.73 -0.27 -4.93
CA CYS A 210 -11.01 -0.01 -5.57
C CYS A 210 -11.38 1.47 -5.53
N LEU A 211 -11.31 2.10 -4.36
CA LEU A 211 -11.61 3.53 -4.18
C LEU A 211 -10.68 4.40 -5.02
N ALA A 212 -9.38 4.08 -5.04
CA ALA A 212 -8.39 4.79 -5.84
C ALA A 212 -8.63 4.62 -7.35
N GLY A 213 -9.03 3.42 -7.79
CA GLY A 213 -9.35 3.13 -9.19
C GLY A 213 -10.57 3.91 -9.67
N VAL A 214 -11.66 3.88 -8.88
CA VAL A 214 -12.87 4.67 -9.17
C VAL A 214 -12.55 6.16 -9.16
N ALA A 215 -11.81 6.65 -8.15
CA ALA A 215 -11.39 8.04 -8.11
C ALA A 215 -10.61 8.46 -9.37
N THR A 216 -9.75 7.57 -9.89
CA THR A 216 -8.97 7.83 -11.10
C THR A 216 -9.82 7.81 -12.37
N LEU A 217 -10.86 6.98 -12.44
CA LEU A 217 -11.80 6.97 -13.57
C LEU A 217 -12.69 8.22 -13.60
N ASP A 218 -13.04 8.72 -12.41
CA ASP A 218 -13.92 9.88 -12.22
C ASP A 218 -13.18 11.23 -12.34
N THR A 219 -11.86 11.27 -12.56
CA THR A 219 -11.17 12.53 -12.86
C THR A 219 -11.53 13.01 -14.27
N GLU A 220 -12.18 14.17 -14.37
CA GLU A 220 -12.41 14.89 -15.63
C GLU A 220 -11.07 15.46 -16.16
N SER A 221 -10.87 15.37 -17.47
CA SER A 221 -9.76 15.99 -18.21
C SER A 221 -10.18 17.36 -18.71
#